data_AF-H1VN53-F1
#
_entry.id   AF-H1VN53-F1
#
_cell.length_a   1.000
_cell.length_b   1.000
_cell.length_c   1.000
_cell.angle_alpha   90.00
_cell.angle_beta   90.00
_cell.angle_gamma   90.00
#
_symmetry.space_group_name_H-M   'P 1'
#
loop_
_entity.id
_entity.type
_entity.pdbx_description
1 polymer ?
#
loop_
_entity_poly.entity_id
_entity_poly.type
_entity_poly.pdbx_seq_one_letter_code
_entity_poly.pdbx_strand_id
1 'polypeptide(L)'
;MAQYTEYEVNQAIQAVSDGQSLRKAAREYGIPITTLHNRLTGTQARAAAFSDLQRLSPDQEAKLAEWVRIQHALGVAPTHQQVRAFAERILCAMGDKEPIGKGWIHAFLKRNPSIKVQRSRLIDSRRVNGASTEVIRDWFKLLAIPEVKGIKPSNRYNMDETGIL
;
A
#
# COMPACT_ATOMS: atom_id res chain seq x y z
N MET A 1 -17.06 0.45 17.25
CA MET A 1 -16.49 1.19 16.10
C MET A 1 -17.66 1.82 15.35
N ALA A 2 -17.50 3.00 14.75
CA ALA A 2 -18.56 3.56 13.91
C ALA A 2 -18.86 2.58 12.76
N GLN A 3 -20.14 2.28 12.52
CA GLN A 3 -20.58 1.27 11.57
C GLN A 3 -20.61 1.78 10.12
N TYR A 4 -20.29 3.06 9.91
CA TYR A 4 -20.36 3.75 8.64
C TYR A 4 -19.01 4.36 8.25
N THR A 5 -18.79 4.49 6.94
CA THR A 5 -17.61 5.03 6.28
C THR A 5 -17.81 6.49 5.85
N GLU A 6 -16.71 7.19 5.61
CA GLU A 6 -16.76 8.55 5.06
C GLU A 6 -17.42 8.60 3.66
N TYR A 7 -17.29 7.52 2.89
CA TYR A 7 -17.97 7.37 1.60
C TYR A 7 -19.49 7.36 1.77
N GLU A 8 -20.01 6.55 2.70
CA GLU A 8 -21.45 6.51 2.99
C GLU A 8 -21.96 7.85 3.52
N VAL A 9 -21.16 8.57 4.31
CA VAL A 9 -21.50 9.92 4.75
C VAL A 9 -21.63 10.88 3.57
N ASN A 10 -20.71 10.84 2.61
CA ASN A 10 -20.77 11.68 1.42
C ASN A 10 -21.95 11.31 0.51
N GLN A 11 -22.27 10.02 0.35
CA GLN A 11 -23.46 9.57 -0.38
C GLN A 11 -24.74 10.06 0.29
N ALA A 12 -24.82 9.99 1.62
CA ALA A 12 -25.99 10.46 2.35
C ALA A 12 -26.15 11.98 2.31
N ILE A 13 -25.04 12.74 2.30
CA ILE A 13 -25.07 14.20 2.07
C ILE A 13 -25.59 14.50 0.67
N GLN A 14 -25.11 13.79 -0.35
CA GLN A 14 -25.57 13.94 -1.73
C GLN A 14 -27.07 13.64 -1.85
N ALA A 15 -27.55 12.56 -1.25
CA ALA A 15 -28.97 12.20 -1.26
C ALA A 15 -29.86 13.28 -0.64
N VAL A 16 -29.40 13.96 0.43
CA VAL A 16 -30.11 15.11 1.01
C VAL A 16 -30.09 16.32 0.07
N SER A 17 -28.96 16.56 -0.60
CA SER A 17 -28.85 17.60 -1.62
C SER A 17 -29.80 17.35 -2.81
N ASP A 18 -30.01 16.09 -3.17
CA ASP A 18 -30.91 15.64 -4.24
C ASP A 18 -32.40 15.66 -3.82
N GLY A 19 -32.71 16.14 -2.60
CA GLY A 19 -34.07 16.36 -2.11
C GLY A 19 -34.60 15.29 -1.15
N GLN A 20 -33.79 14.28 -0.76
CA GLN A 20 -34.21 13.39 0.31
C GLN A 20 -34.23 14.11 1.68
N SER A 21 -35.17 13.72 2.55
CA SER A 21 -35.17 14.24 3.91
C SER A 21 -33.99 13.69 4.72
N LEU A 22 -33.46 14.51 5.63
CA LEU A 22 -32.33 14.15 6.49
C LEU A 22 -32.55 12.85 7.27
N ARG A 23 -33.78 12.62 7.76
CA ARG A 23 -34.15 11.38 8.47
C ARG A 23 -34.19 10.15 7.56
N LYS A 24 -34.60 10.31 6.30
CA LYS A 24 -34.64 9.23 5.31
C LYS A 24 -33.22 8.82 4.95
N ALA A 25 -32.37 9.77 4.57
CA ALA A 25 -30.97 9.51 4.23
C ALA A 25 -30.21 8.89 5.42
N ALA A 26 -30.36 9.43 6.63
CA ALA A 26 -29.75 8.87 7.84
C ALA A 26 -30.11 7.38 8.06
N ARG A 27 -31.38 7.00 7.82
CA ARG A 27 -31.83 5.61 7.96
C ARG A 27 -31.31 4.72 6.83
N GLU A 28 -31.34 5.21 5.60
CA GLU A 28 -30.93 4.48 4.40
C GLU A 28 -29.44 4.10 4.45
N TYR A 29 -28.59 5.03 4.88
CA TYR A 29 -27.14 4.82 4.96
C TYR A 29 -26.66 4.40 6.35
N GLY A 30 -27.56 4.20 7.33
CA GLY A 30 -27.20 3.76 8.68
C GLY A 30 -26.36 4.78 9.48
N ILE A 31 -26.49 6.07 9.19
CA ILE A 31 -25.71 7.15 9.80
C ILE A 31 -26.55 7.87 10.85
N PRO A 32 -26.01 8.18 12.05
CA PRO A 32 -26.70 9.03 13.01
C PRO A 32 -27.10 10.37 12.40
N ILE A 33 -28.37 10.75 12.58
CA ILE A 33 -28.95 12.04 12.16
C ILE A 33 -28.07 13.21 12.58
N THR A 34 -27.54 13.18 13.80
CA THR A 34 -26.65 14.22 14.35
C THR A 34 -25.35 14.35 13.58
N THR A 35 -24.76 13.23 13.15
CA THR A 35 -23.55 13.26 12.32
C THR A 35 -23.86 13.90 10.98
N LEU A 36 -24.93 13.47 10.30
CA LEU A 36 -25.28 14.01 9.00
C LEU A 36 -25.64 15.50 9.05
N HIS A 37 -26.41 15.90 10.07
CA HIS A 37 -26.70 17.30 10.35
C HIS A 37 -25.43 18.12 10.55
N ASN A 38 -24.52 17.68 11.43
CA ASN A 38 -23.27 18.38 11.70
C ASN A 38 -22.41 18.55 10.43
N ARG A 39 -22.39 17.54 9.55
CA ARG A 39 -21.67 17.61 8.26
C ARG A 39 -22.29 18.64 7.32
N LEU A 40 -23.63 18.70 7.25
CA LEU A 40 -24.34 19.70 6.45
C LEU A 40 -24.16 21.12 7.00
N THR A 41 -24.01 21.28 8.32
CA THR A 41 -23.74 22.59 8.96
C THR A 41 -22.26 22.96 8.97
N GLY A 42 -21.42 22.28 8.19
CA GLY A 42 -20.01 22.65 7.98
C GLY A 42 -18.98 21.93 8.84
N THR A 43 -19.37 20.94 9.65
CA THR A 43 -18.39 20.11 10.36
C THR A 43 -17.62 19.27 9.35
N GLN A 44 -16.30 19.37 9.39
CA GLN A 44 -15.44 18.60 8.49
C GLN A 44 -15.34 17.13 8.89
N ALA A 45 -14.93 16.30 7.94
CA ALA A 45 -14.50 14.94 8.23
C ALA A 45 -13.38 14.94 9.26
N ARG A 46 -13.38 13.97 10.18
CA ARG A 46 -12.33 13.88 11.19
C ARG A 46 -10.93 13.77 10.55
N ALA A 47 -10.79 13.08 9.42
CA ALA A 47 -9.50 13.01 8.74
C ALA A 47 -9.02 14.38 8.24
N ALA A 48 -9.93 15.21 7.72
CA ALA A 48 -9.64 16.57 7.27
C ALA A 48 -9.37 17.50 8.46
N ALA A 49 -10.20 17.47 9.51
CA ALA A 49 -10.00 18.31 10.69
C ALA A 49 -8.66 18.08 11.41
N PHE A 50 -8.07 16.88 11.25
CA PHE A 50 -6.78 16.50 11.85
C PHE A 50 -5.63 16.48 10.82
N SER A 51 -5.84 16.93 9.57
CA SER A 51 -4.77 16.96 8.55
C SER A 51 -3.61 17.84 8.99
N ASP A 52 -3.92 18.98 9.60
CA ASP A 52 -2.94 20.01 9.94
C ASP A 52 -2.07 19.62 11.14
N LEU A 53 -2.50 18.60 11.90
CA LEU A 53 -1.70 18.01 12.98
C LEU A 53 -0.74 16.92 12.48
N GLN A 54 -0.81 16.56 11.20
CA GLN A 54 0.13 15.61 10.61
C GLN A 54 1.43 16.33 10.23
N ARG A 55 2.56 15.69 10.53
CA ARG A 55 3.88 16.24 10.19
C ARG A 55 4.14 16.24 8.69
N LEU A 56 3.66 15.22 7.98
CA LEU A 56 3.64 15.22 6.52
C LEU A 56 2.30 15.77 6.06
N SER A 57 2.34 16.63 5.05
CA SER A 57 1.11 17.09 4.40
C SER A 57 0.41 15.92 3.69
N PRO A 58 -0.92 16.01 3.43
CA PRO A 58 -1.63 14.97 2.70
C PRO A 58 -1.01 14.63 1.34
N ASP A 59 -0.45 15.63 0.62
CA ASP A 59 0.24 15.43 -0.65
C ASP A 59 1.57 14.69 -0.49
N GLN A 60 2.37 15.05 0.52
CA GLN A 60 3.61 14.34 0.83
C GLN A 60 3.35 12.88 1.23
N GLU A 61 2.32 12.66 2.06
CA GLU A 61 1.93 11.32 2.46
C GLU A 61 1.44 10.49 1.27
N ALA A 62 0.65 11.09 0.36
CA ALA A 62 0.20 10.44 -0.87
C ALA A 62 1.37 10.04 -1.79
N LYS A 63 2.35 10.93 -1.96
CA LYS A 63 3.57 10.63 -2.73
C LYS A 63 4.40 9.51 -2.11
N LEU A 64 4.51 9.49 -0.78
CA LEU A 64 5.18 8.40 -0.06
C LEU A 64 4.43 7.07 -0.24
N ALA A 65 3.10 7.10 -0.16
CA ALA A 65 2.27 5.92 -0.40
C ALA A 65 2.41 5.38 -1.83
N GLU A 66 2.46 6.26 -2.82
CA GLU A 66 2.69 5.87 -4.21
C GLU A 66 4.10 5.29 -4.40
N TRP A 67 5.11 5.88 -3.79
CA TRP A 67 6.46 5.31 -3.79
C TRP A 67 6.47 3.87 -3.24
N VAL A 68 5.76 3.59 -2.14
CA VAL A 68 5.63 2.22 -1.59
C VAL A 68 4.99 1.27 -2.62
N ARG A 69 3.96 1.72 -3.33
CA ARG A 69 3.29 0.91 -4.37
C ARG A 69 4.21 0.61 -5.54
N ILE A 70 4.96 1.60 -6.01
CA ILE A 70 5.95 1.43 -7.09
C ILE A 70 7.03 0.43 -6.67
N GLN A 71 7.59 0.55 -5.46
CA GLN A 71 8.59 -0.39 -4.95
C GLN A 71 8.04 -1.83 -4.88
N HIS A 72 6.78 -2.00 -4.47
CA HIS A 72 6.12 -3.30 -4.51
C HIS A 72 5.98 -3.85 -5.93
N ALA A 73 5.54 -3.02 -6.89
CA ALA A 73 5.42 -3.42 -8.30
C ALA A 73 6.77 -3.82 -8.93
N LEU A 74 7.86 -3.22 -8.46
CA LEU A 74 9.24 -3.58 -8.84
C LEU A 74 9.77 -4.84 -8.13
N GLY A 75 8.97 -5.49 -7.28
CA GLY A 75 9.38 -6.68 -6.53
C GLY A 75 10.27 -6.40 -5.30
N VAL A 76 10.46 -5.12 -4.95
CA VAL A 76 11.33 -4.66 -3.85
C VAL A 76 10.52 -3.91 -2.78
N ALA A 77 9.45 -4.55 -2.28
CA ALA A 77 8.57 -3.94 -1.29
C ALA A 77 9.36 -3.43 -0.05
N PRO A 78 9.20 -2.15 0.34
CA PRO A 78 10.01 -1.55 1.37
C PRO A 78 9.57 -2.00 2.76
N THR A 79 10.54 -2.13 3.66
CA THR A 79 10.31 -2.42 5.07
C THR A 79 9.74 -1.21 5.81
N HIS A 80 9.11 -1.43 6.98
CA HIS A 80 8.65 -0.35 7.85
C HIS A 80 9.76 0.65 8.20
N GLN A 81 10.99 0.17 8.40
CA GLN A 81 12.14 1.02 8.70
C GLN A 81 12.51 1.90 7.50
N GLN A 82 12.49 1.36 6.28
CA GLN A 82 12.78 2.12 5.06
C GLN A 82 11.70 3.19 4.81
N VAL A 83 10.41 2.85 4.97
CA VAL A 83 9.32 3.82 4.84
C VAL A 83 9.47 4.97 5.84
N ARG A 84 9.79 4.64 7.10
CA ARG A 84 10.04 5.64 8.15
C ARG A 84 11.24 6.52 7.83
N ALA A 85 12.36 5.93 7.41
CA ALA A 85 13.55 6.70 7.04
C ALA A 85 13.28 7.64 5.86
N PHE A 86 12.47 7.21 4.89
CA PHE A 86 12.08 8.06 3.77
C PHE A 86 11.17 9.22 4.21
N ALA A 87 10.22 8.96 5.11
CA ALA A 87 9.40 10.01 5.71
C ALA A 87 10.25 11.02 6.51
N GLU A 88 11.21 10.56 7.31
CA GLU A 88 12.17 11.43 8.02
C GLU A 88 13.00 12.27 7.04
N ARG A 89 13.40 11.72 5.89
CA ARG A 89 14.09 12.49 4.84
C ARG A 89 13.23 13.59 4.22
N ILE A 90 11.93 13.32 4.00
CA ILE A 90 10.98 14.34 3.52
C ILE A 90 10.88 15.48 4.54
N LEU A 91 10.75 15.16 5.82
CA LEU A 91 10.67 16.15 6.91
C LEU A 91 11.95 16.98 7.02
N CYS A 92 13.11 16.33 6.99
CA CYS A 92 14.41 17.02 7.03
C CYS A 92 14.56 18.00 5.86
N ALA A 93 14.09 17.65 4.66
CA ALA A 93 14.11 18.53 3.50
C ALA A 93 13.19 19.76 3.67
N MET A 94 12.16 19.64 4.50
CA MET A 94 11.27 20.75 4.89
C MET A 94 11.76 21.55 6.10
N GLY A 95 12.93 21.20 6.65
CA GLY A 95 13.51 21.86 7.84
C GLY A 95 13.10 21.25 9.17
N ASP A 96 12.29 20.19 9.18
CA ASP A 96 11.89 19.46 10.38
C ASP A 96 12.85 18.28 10.64
N LYS A 97 13.69 18.41 11.68
CA LYS A 97 14.72 17.42 12.05
C LYS A 97 14.28 16.49 13.17
N GLU A 98 13.06 16.62 13.67
CA GLU A 98 12.60 15.82 14.80
C GLU A 98 12.38 14.35 14.38
N PRO A 99 12.69 13.36 15.23
CA PRO A 99 12.48 11.96 14.89
C PRO A 99 10.99 11.66 14.76
N ILE A 100 10.62 10.74 13.86
CA ILE A 100 9.22 10.30 13.74
C ILE A 100 8.80 9.45 14.96
N GLY A 101 7.55 9.55 15.40
CA GLY A 101 7.04 8.74 16.52
C GLY A 101 7.02 7.24 16.20
N LYS A 102 7.19 6.37 17.22
CA LYS A 102 7.17 4.90 17.05
C LYS A 102 5.87 4.37 16.42
N GLY A 103 4.74 4.99 16.76
CA GLY A 103 3.41 4.62 16.25
C GLY A 103 3.10 5.14 14.84
N TRP A 104 3.96 5.98 14.25
CA TRP A 104 3.64 6.68 13.00
C TRP A 104 3.40 5.73 11.83
N ILE A 105 4.18 4.65 11.71
CA ILE A 105 4.01 3.68 10.61
C ILE A 105 2.63 3.00 10.64
N HIS A 106 2.14 2.66 11.82
CA HIS A 106 0.81 2.06 11.99
C HIS A 106 -0.28 3.07 11.62
N ALA A 107 -0.10 4.34 11.98
CA ALA A 107 -1.02 5.41 11.62
C ALA A 107 -1.01 5.69 10.11
N PHE A 108 0.17 5.70 9.48
CA PHE A 108 0.35 5.82 8.04
C PHE A 108 -0.37 4.69 7.29
N LEU A 109 -0.18 3.44 7.69
CA LEU A 109 -0.88 2.30 7.08
C LEU A 109 -2.40 2.37 7.28
N LYS A 110 -2.86 2.86 8.44
CA LYS A 110 -4.28 3.06 8.70
C LYS A 110 -4.90 4.13 7.79
N ARG A 111 -4.15 5.20 7.48
CA ARG A 111 -4.57 6.26 6.55
C ARG A 111 -4.47 5.85 5.09
N ASN A 112 -3.58 4.90 4.76
CA ASN A 112 -3.33 4.42 3.40
C ASN A 112 -3.74 2.94 3.23
N PRO A 113 -5.06 2.62 3.23
CA PRO A 113 -5.54 1.24 3.23
C PRO A 113 -5.22 0.45 1.95
N SER A 114 -4.79 1.14 0.89
CA SER A 114 -4.28 0.56 -0.37
C SER A 114 -2.92 -0.13 -0.21
N ILE A 115 -2.21 0.12 0.89
CA ILE A 115 -0.96 -0.53 1.26
C ILE A 115 -1.28 -1.66 2.25
N LYS A 116 -0.79 -2.86 1.95
CA LYS A 116 -0.91 -4.02 2.86
C LYS A 116 0.46 -4.46 3.33
N VAL A 117 0.52 -4.92 4.56
CA VAL A 117 1.74 -5.52 5.12
C VAL A 117 1.76 -6.99 4.74
N GLN A 118 2.86 -7.43 4.14
CA GLN A 118 3.11 -8.82 3.81
C GLN A 118 4.33 -9.32 4.57
N ARG A 119 4.26 -10.55 5.11
CA ARG A 119 5.45 -11.21 5.64
C ARG A 119 6.37 -11.61 4.50
N SER A 120 7.63 -11.17 4.56
CA SER A 120 8.66 -11.68 3.67
C SER A 120 8.86 -13.18 3.92
N ARG A 121 9.05 -13.94 2.84
CA ARG A 121 9.56 -15.31 2.93
C ARG A 121 11.08 -15.24 2.86
N LEU A 122 11.76 -16.00 3.72
CA LEU A 122 13.20 -16.16 3.62
C LEU A 122 13.49 -16.86 2.29
N ILE A 123 14.22 -16.19 1.41
CA ILE A 123 14.83 -16.81 0.25
C ILE A 123 16.24 -17.20 0.68
N ASP A 124 16.68 -18.41 0.33
CA ASP A 124 18.05 -18.84 0.58
C ASP A 124 19.02 -17.82 -0.01
N SER A 125 19.91 -17.27 0.83
CA SER A 125 20.88 -16.26 0.42
C SER A 125 21.79 -16.77 -0.70
N ARG A 126 22.06 -18.08 -0.75
CA ARG A 126 22.79 -18.71 -1.86
C ARG A 126 22.03 -18.59 -3.18
N ARG A 127 20.70 -18.72 -3.15
CA ARG A 127 19.86 -18.55 -4.35
C ARG A 127 19.88 -17.11 -4.84
N VAL A 128 19.76 -16.14 -3.93
CA VAL A 128 19.81 -14.71 -4.29
C VAL A 128 21.18 -14.32 -4.83
N ASN A 129 22.25 -14.72 -4.14
CA ASN A 129 23.62 -14.35 -4.52
C ASN A 129 24.13 -15.12 -5.76
N GLY A 130 23.64 -16.35 -5.98
CA GLY A 130 24.00 -17.17 -7.14
C GLY A 130 23.29 -16.77 -8.43
N ALA A 131 22.17 -16.06 -8.34
CA ALA A 131 21.39 -15.59 -9.48
C ALA A 131 21.94 -14.27 -10.06
N SER A 132 23.19 -14.27 -10.52
CA SER A 132 23.76 -13.11 -11.20
C SER A 132 23.30 -13.04 -12.67
N THR A 133 23.28 -11.83 -13.24
CA THR A 133 22.90 -11.63 -14.65
C THR A 133 23.76 -12.46 -15.60
N GLU A 134 25.05 -12.61 -15.31
CA GLU A 134 25.99 -13.40 -16.09
C GLU A 134 25.64 -14.88 -16.03
N VAL A 135 25.44 -15.43 -14.82
CA VAL A 135 25.05 -16.84 -14.62
C VAL A 135 23.72 -17.14 -15.30
N ILE A 136 22.72 -16.27 -15.14
CA ILE A 136 21.41 -16.44 -15.78
C ILE A 136 21.56 -16.40 -17.31
N ARG A 137 22.27 -15.40 -17.84
CA ARG A 137 22.46 -15.25 -19.29
C ARG A 137 23.19 -16.45 -19.88
N ASP A 138 24.26 -16.90 -19.25
CA ASP A 138 25.05 -18.03 -19.70
C ASP A 138 24.26 -19.34 -19.63
N TRP A 139 23.46 -19.54 -18.59
CA TRP A 139 22.54 -20.68 -18.51
C TRP A 139 21.52 -20.66 -19.67
N PHE A 140 20.91 -19.52 -20.00
CA PHE A 140 19.97 -19.42 -21.12
C PHE A 140 20.63 -19.69 -22.48
N LYS A 141 21.94 -19.44 -22.65
CA LYS A 141 22.66 -19.85 -23.88
C LYS A 141 22.64 -21.36 -24.07
N LEU A 142 22.62 -22.15 -22.99
CA LEU A 142 22.54 -23.62 -23.08
C LEU A 142 21.23 -24.08 -23.73
N LEU A 143 20.13 -23.34 -23.55
CA LEU A 143 18.85 -23.63 -24.22
C LEU A 143 18.87 -23.37 -25.73
N ALA A 144 19.85 -22.60 -26.22
CA ALA A 144 20.03 -22.29 -27.64
C ALA A 144 20.90 -23.31 -28.38
N ILE A 145 21.52 -24.26 -27.67
CA ILE A 145 22.30 -25.36 -28.25
C ILE A 145 21.41 -26.17 -29.22
N PRO A 146 21.86 -26.49 -30.46
CA PRO A 146 21.03 -27.14 -31.47
C PRO A 146 20.34 -28.42 -30.99
N GLU A 147 21.06 -29.25 -30.23
CA GLU A 147 20.60 -30.51 -29.66
C GLU A 147 19.46 -30.28 -28.66
N VAL A 148 19.59 -29.27 -27.79
CA VAL A 148 18.55 -28.90 -26.81
C VAL A 148 17.36 -28.24 -27.49
N LYS A 149 17.62 -27.42 -28.52
CA LYS A 149 16.59 -26.74 -29.31
C LYS A 149 15.73 -27.73 -30.09
N GLY A 150 16.31 -28.85 -30.52
CA GLY A 150 15.62 -29.96 -31.18
C GLY A 150 14.64 -30.72 -30.28
N ILE A 151 14.79 -30.65 -28.95
CA ILE A 151 13.84 -31.23 -28.00
C ILE A 151 12.57 -30.36 -27.98
N LYS A 152 11.41 -30.95 -28.28
CA LYS A 152 10.12 -30.23 -28.23
C LYS A 152 9.90 -29.63 -26.84
N PRO A 153 9.38 -28.40 -26.72
CA PRO A 153 9.10 -27.79 -25.41
C PRO A 153 8.28 -28.67 -24.47
N SER A 154 7.34 -29.45 -25.00
CA SER A 154 6.51 -30.42 -24.23
C SER A 154 7.32 -31.53 -23.54
N ASN A 155 8.56 -31.76 -23.98
CA ASN A 155 9.44 -32.82 -23.48
C ASN A 155 10.61 -32.25 -22.69
N ARG A 156 10.57 -30.95 -22.34
CA ARG A 156 11.59 -30.29 -21.51
C ARG A 156 11.08 -30.24 -20.09
N TYR A 157 11.62 -31.09 -19.24
CA TYR A 157 11.27 -31.14 -17.82
C TYR A 157 12.38 -30.47 -17.01
N ASN A 158 12.00 -29.65 -16.05
CA ASN A 158 12.91 -29.22 -15.00
C ASN A 158 13.01 -30.34 -13.95
N MET A 159 14.17 -30.49 -13.33
CA MET A 159 14.34 -31.32 -12.13
C MET A 159 14.55 -30.36 -10.96
N ASP A 160 13.47 -29.91 -10.33
CA ASP A 160 13.50 -29.17 -9.07
C ASP A 160 12.96 -30.04 -7.94
N GLU A 161 13.73 -30.11 -6.84
CA GLU A 161 13.43 -30.81 -5.58
C GLU A 161 13.67 -32.34 -5.57
N THR A 162 14.87 -32.76 -5.16
CA THR A 162 15.05 -34.04 -4.45
C THR A 162 15.13 -33.77 -2.95
N GLY A 163 13.98 -33.75 -2.28
CA GLY A 163 13.91 -33.87 -0.84
C GLY A 163 14.05 -35.34 -0.44
N ILE A 164 15.18 -35.72 0.16
CA ILE A 164 15.27 -36.99 0.88
C ILE A 164 14.63 -36.74 2.24
N LEU A 165 13.60 -37.52 2.58
CA LEU A 165 12.95 -37.56 3.90
C LEU A 165 13.94 -38.01 4.99
#